data_AF-A0A2H0A1E0-F1
#
_entry.id   AF-A0A2H0A1E0-F1
#
_cell.length_a   1.000
_cell.length_b   1.000
_cell.length_c   1.000
_cell.angle_alpha   90.00
_cell.angle_beta   90.00
_cell.angle_gamma   90.00
#
_symmetry.space_group_name_H-M   'P 1'
#
loop_
_entity.id
_entity.type
_entity.pdbx_description
1 polymer ?
#
loop_
_entity_poly.entity_id
_entity_poly.type
_entity_poly.pdbx_seq_one_letter_code
_entity_poly.pdbx_strand_id
1 'polypeptide(L)' 'CNICQSLGADTYLSGAFGKEYLDEGLFTDHEIKVVYQEFFHPEYKQVFSPFIPNMSAIDLLFNYGKDSLQILQGEKRCG' A
#
# COMPACT_ATOMS: atom_id res chain seq x y z
N CYS A 1 -5.92 1.89 -19.50
CA CYS A 1 -5.66 2.94 -18.48
C CYS A 1 -5.28 4.26 -19.16
N ASN A 2 -6.22 5.20 -19.32
CA ASN A 2 -5.97 6.46 -20.05
C ASN A 2 -4.89 7.33 -19.39
N ILE A 3 -4.81 7.31 -18.05
CA ILE A 3 -3.79 8.05 -17.29
C ILE A 3 -2.38 7.50 -17.56
N CYS A 4 -2.23 6.18 -17.60
CA CYS A 4 -0.94 5.56 -17.88
C CYS A 4 -0.49 5.88 -19.31
N GLN A 5 -1.40 5.79 -20.28
CA GLN A 5 -1.12 6.12 -21.68
C GLN A 5 -0.74 7.59 -21.87
N SER A 6 -1.47 8.52 -21.24
CA SER A 6 -1.18 9.96 -21.38
C SER A 6 0.16 10.36 -20.76
N LEU A 7 0.67 9.56 -19.83
CA LEU A 7 1.96 9.77 -19.16
C LEU A 7 3.09 8.92 -19.74
N GLY A 8 2.82 8.06 -20.73
CA GLY A 8 3.79 7.11 -21.25
C GLY A 8 4.26 6.07 -20.20
N ALA A 9 3.42 5.78 -19.22
CA ALA A 9 3.71 4.79 -18.18
C ALA A 9 3.33 3.37 -18.65
N ASP A 10 4.18 2.40 -18.31
CA ASP A 10 3.99 0.98 -18.62
C ASP A 10 3.33 0.18 -17.48
N THR A 11 3.13 0.80 -16.31
CA THR A 11 2.70 0.12 -15.10
C THR A 11 1.65 0.93 -14.35
N TYR A 12 0.56 0.26 -13.96
CA TYR A 12 -0.44 0.75 -13.04
C TYR A 12 -0.28 0.06 -11.68
N LEU A 13 -0.01 0.82 -10.62
CA LEU A 13 0.04 0.31 -9.25
C LEU A 13 -1.33 0.49 -8.58
N SER A 14 -1.97 -0.63 -8.21
CA SER A 14 -3.24 -0.65 -7.49
C SER A 14 -3.05 -1.17 -6.05
N GLY A 15 -3.99 -0.87 -5.16
CA GLY A 15 -4.06 -1.55 -3.87
C GLY A 15 -4.44 -3.02 -4.03
N ALA A 16 -4.14 -3.87 -3.05
CA ALA A 16 -4.38 -5.32 -3.11
C ALA A 16 -5.80 -5.72 -3.58
N PHE A 17 -6.84 -5.00 -3.14
CA PHE A 17 -8.23 -5.25 -3.52
C PHE A 17 -8.58 -4.87 -4.96
N GLY A 18 -7.67 -4.22 -5.70
CA GLY A 18 -7.82 -3.94 -7.13
C GLY A 18 -8.12 -5.20 -7.96
N LYS A 19 -7.59 -6.35 -7.54
CA LYS A 19 -7.83 -7.65 -8.18
C LYS A 19 -9.31 -8.02 -8.27
N GLU A 20 -10.16 -7.46 -7.42
CA GLU A 20 -11.58 -7.83 -7.34
C GLU A 20 -12.45 -7.06 -8.35
N TYR A 21 -11.99 -5.92 -8.85
CA TYR A 21 -12.81 -5.03 -9.69
C TYR A 21 -12.11 -4.50 -10.94
N LEU A 22 -10.79 -4.66 -11.06
CA LEU A 22 -10.09 -4.28 -12.28
C LEU A 22 -10.31 -5.32 -13.37
N ASP A 23 -10.74 -4.87 -14.54
CA ASP A 23 -10.64 -5.64 -15.77
C ASP A 23 -9.20 -5.52 -16.29
N GLU A 24 -8.34 -6.45 -15.88
CA GLU A 24 -6.93 -6.48 -16.26
C GLU A 24 -6.72 -6.55 -17.78
N GLY A 25 -7.68 -7.10 -18.53
CA GLY A 25 -7.65 -7.15 -19.99
C GLY A 25 -7.49 -5.77 -20.61
N LEU A 26 -8.23 -4.78 -20.10
CA LEU A 26 -8.17 -3.37 -20.54
C LEU A 26 -6.81 -2.69 -20.27
N PHE A 27 -5.95 -3.30 -19.47
CA PHE A 27 -4.59 -2.83 -19.22
C PHE A 27 -3.60 -3.55 -20.13
N THR A 28 -3.66 -4.88 -20.19
CA THR A 28 -2.78 -5.70 -21.03
C THR A 28 -2.93 -5.42 -22.52
N ASP A 29 -4.13 -5.08 -23.01
CA ASP A 29 -4.38 -4.69 -24.41
C ASP A 29 -3.59 -3.44 -24.84
N HIS A 30 -3.12 -2.66 -23.86
CA HIS A 30 -2.32 -1.46 -24.05
C HIS A 30 -0.90 -1.60 -23.52
N GLU A 31 -0.41 -2.83 -23.33
CA GLU A 31 0.92 -3.12 -22.78
C GLU A 31 1.16 -2.51 -21.38
N ILE A 32 0.09 -2.33 -20.60
CA ILE A 32 0.15 -1.79 -19.24
C ILE A 32 0.10 -2.93 -18.24
N LYS A 33 1.16 -3.09 -17.46
CA LYS A 33 1.23 -4.04 -16.35
C LYS A 33 0.41 -3.54 -15.17
N VAL A 34 -0.43 -4.40 -14.60
CA VAL A 34 -1.04 -4.12 -13.29
C VAL A 34 -0.16 -4.74 -12.20
N VAL A 35 0.26 -3.93 -11.24
CA VAL A 35 0.97 -4.35 -10.03
C VAL A 35 0.11 -4.03 -8.83
N TYR A 36 0.14 -4.92 -7.83
CA TYR A 36 -0.64 -4.77 -6.61
C TYR A 36 0.27 -4.51 -5.43
N GLN A 37 -0.02 -3.44 -4.69
CA GLN A 37 0.61 -3.15 -3.42
C GLN A 37 -0.13 -3.88 -2.30
N GLU A 38 0.57 -4.78 -1.62
CA GLU A 38 0.12 -5.35 -0.36
C GLU A 38 0.73 -4.57 0.79
N PHE A 39 -0.13 -4.01 1.65
CA PHE A 39 0.28 -3.33 2.86
C PHE A 39 -0.07 -4.21 4.07
N PHE A 40 0.97 -4.65 4.76
CA PHE A 40 0.82 -5.35 6.03
C PHE A 40 0.87 -4.32 7.15
N HIS A 41 -0.28 -4.07 7.78
CA HIS A 41 -0.36 -3.09 8.85
C HIS A 41 0.57 -3.51 10.02
N PRO A 42 1.50 -2.65 10.45
CA PRO A 42 2.40 -3.00 11.54
C PRO A 42 1.62 -3.06 12.86
N GLU A 43 2.02 -3.98 13.74
CA GLU A 43 1.59 -3.95 15.13
C GLU A 43 2.55 -3.12 15.96
N TYR A 44 2.01 -2.26 16.83
CA TYR A 44 2.77 -1.40 17.72
C TYR A 44 1.98 -1.14 18.99
N LYS A 45 2.66 -0.66 20.03
CA LYS A 45 2.02 -0.38 21.31
C LYS A 45 1.29 0.96 21.23
N GLN A 46 -0.04 0.89 21.08
CA GLN A 46 -0.91 2.04 21.24
C GLN A 46 -1.01 2.48 22.71
N VAL A 47 -1.26 3.76 22.96
CA VAL A 47 -1.44 4.33 24.33
C VAL A 47 -2.56 3.61 25.08
N PHE A 48 -3.65 3.26 24.39
CA PHE A 48 -4.80 2.59 24.98
C PHE A 48 -4.88 1.13 24.50
N SER A 49 -5.35 0.26 25.39
CA SER A 49 -5.62 -1.15 25.08
C SER A 49 -7.13 -1.37 24.88
N PRO A 50 -7.53 -2.34 24.04
CA PRO A 50 -6.68 -3.22 23.22
C PRO A 50 -6.14 -2.52 21.96
N PHE A 51 -5.16 -3.15 21.29
CA PHE A 51 -4.68 -2.68 19.98
C PHE A 51 -5.83 -2.68 18.96
N ILE A 52 -5.95 -1.57 18.24
CA ILE A 52 -6.90 -1.39 17.14
C ILE A 52 -6.07 -1.33 15.84
N PRO A 53 -6.16 -2.35 14.96
CA PRO A 53 -5.43 -2.35 13.69
C PRO A 53 -6.04 -1.37 12.69
N ASN A 54 -5.30 -1.08 11.61
CA ASN A 54 -5.76 -0.28 10.47
C ASN A 54 -6.13 1.18 10.82
N MET A 55 -5.50 1.73 11.84
CA MET A 55 -5.64 3.15 12.20
C MET A 55 -4.87 4.04 11.21
N SER A 56 -5.20 5.34 11.20
CA SER A 56 -4.49 6.30 10.37
C SER A 56 -3.00 6.39 10.73
N ALA A 57 -2.15 6.84 9.81
CA ALA A 57 -0.74 7.10 10.08
C ALA A 57 -0.51 8.11 11.22
N ILE A 58 -1.50 8.96 11.54
CA ILE A 58 -1.45 9.90 12.67
C ILE A 58 -1.45 9.15 14.00
N ASP A 59 -2.14 8.01 14.10
CA ASP A 59 -2.11 7.20 15.32
C ASP A 59 -0.69 6.71 15.61
N LEU A 60 -0.03 6.12 14.62
CA LEU A 60 1.36 5.71 14.76
C LEU A 60 2.30 6.90 15.06
N LEU A 61 2.08 8.04 14.40
CA LEU A 61 2.88 9.25 14.62
C LEU A 61 2.76 9.77 16.07
N PHE A 62 1.57 9.72 16.66
CA PHE A 62 1.39 10.20 18.03
C PHE A 62 1.80 9.17 19.10
N ASN A 63 1.84 7.88 18.75
CA ASN A 63 2.39 6.86 19.63
C ASN A 63 3.93 6.81 19.61
N TYR A 64 4.59 7.07 18.46
CA TYR A 64 6.04 6.83 18.28
C TYR A 64 6.84 8.01 17.71
N GLY A 65 6.21 9.11 17.30
CA GLY A 65 6.89 10.31 16.81
C GLY A 65 7.86 10.03 15.67
N LYS A 66 9.14 10.35 15.88
CA LYS A 66 10.19 10.14 14.87
C LYS A 66 10.49 8.66 14.61
N ASP A 67 10.16 7.77 15.55
CA ASP A 67 10.45 6.33 15.45
C ASP A 67 9.37 5.60 14.62
N SER A 68 8.27 6.28 14.29
CA SER A 68 7.18 5.76 13.44
C SER A 68 7.66 5.26 12.08
N LEU A 69 8.66 5.93 11.48
CA LEU A 69 9.18 5.53 10.17
C LEU A 69 9.83 4.14 10.20
N GLN A 70 10.56 3.82 11.28
CA GLN A 70 11.20 2.51 11.44
C GLN A 70 10.15 1.40 11.54
N ILE A 71 9.03 1.68 12.21
CA ILE A 71 7.90 0.75 12.34
C ILE A 71 7.20 0.52 10.99
N LEU A 72 7.00 1.57 10.18
CA LEU A 72 6.40 1.45 8.85
C LEU A 72 7.29 0.72 7.84
N GLN A 73 8.61 0.94 7.93
CA GLN A 73 9.56 0.33 7.01
C GLN A 73 9.80 -1.16 7.30
N GLY A 74 9.53 -1.60 8.54
CA GLY A 74 9.76 -2.96 8.98
C GLY A 74 11.21 -3.43 8.82
N GLU A 75 11.49 -4.69 9.15
CA GLU A 75 12.70 -5.35 8.65
C GLU A 75 12.49 -5.67 7.16
N LYS A 76 13.51 -5.47 6.33
CA LYS A 76 13.49 -5.89 4.92
C LYS A 76 13.13 -7.37 4.85
N ARG A 77 11.89 -7.69 4.49
CA ARG A 77 11.50 -9.06 4.16
C ARG A 77 12.04 -9.36 2.78
N CYS A 78 13.18 -10.06 2.72
CA CYS A 78 13.64 -10.71 1.49
C CYS A 78 12.58 -11.73 1.06
N GLY A 79 11.90 -11.45 -0.04
CA GLY A 79 11.12 -12.42 -0.81
C GLY A 79 11.88 -12.77 -2.09
#